data_AF-A0AAX2LRV9-F1
#
_entry.id   AF-A0AAX2LRV9-F1
#
_cell.length_a   1.000
_cell.length_b   1.000
_cell.length_c   1.000
_cell.angle_alpha   90.00
_cell.angle_beta   90.00
_cell.angle_gamma   90.00
#
_symmetry.space_group_name_H-M   'P 1'
#
loop_
_entity.id
_entity.type
_entity.pdbx_description
1 polymer ?
#
loop_
_entity_poly.entity_id
_entity_poly.type
_entity_poly.pdbx_seq_one_letter_code
_entity_poly.pdbx_strand_id
1 'polypeptide(L)'
;MKLLIPSQCIELTGEVQRVLLLAEQQGFAIGHIELGVSPTPYLQLVGDTTLSLSCNWFTHVQPDADWVLHYGAAAKDLPAIHVHDGWIFIGEEPHQGRVIDRWQHSDEVRRLLQVKTLEPADCWRHLAWVLACLSLDFPIEDALVLSRAALNVSRETWPCDYRHFPQPQTQANLSAFPTLTPESLGVYPVVDDVRWIAQLLPLGITTIQLRIKDPHQTDLEQQVIEAIRLGREFGAQVFINDYWQLAAKHGAYGVHLGQEDLQTVDLNVLLENNLRLGLSTHGYFELLRIHQLAPSYIALGHIFPTTTKQMPSKPQGLVRLALYQRLLDSMPYGDAVGVPSVAIGGIDALNAEQVLACGVSSIAVVRAITEAKNVAAAVDTLQHILASSLASAKERSNVVG
;
A
#
# COMPACT_ATOMS: atom_id res chain seq x y z
N MET A 1 3.05 7.40 -22.41
CA MET A 1 4.03 6.31 -22.19
C MET A 1 4.02 5.43 -23.43
N LYS A 2 5.18 5.02 -23.96
CA LYS A 2 5.27 4.05 -25.05
C LYS A 2 5.95 2.78 -24.56
N LEU A 3 5.28 1.63 -24.63
CA LEU A 3 5.90 0.34 -24.38
C LEU A 3 6.35 -0.25 -25.72
N LEU A 4 7.67 -0.31 -25.90
CA LEU A 4 8.32 -0.83 -27.09
C LEU A 4 8.74 -2.28 -26.87
N ILE A 5 8.19 -3.18 -27.68
CA ILE A 5 8.39 -4.63 -27.58
C ILE A 5 9.23 -5.12 -28.78
N PRO A 6 10.36 -5.82 -28.56
CA PRO A 6 11.16 -6.39 -29.64
C PRO A 6 10.34 -7.28 -30.58
N SER A 7 10.64 -7.22 -31.88
CA SER A 7 9.95 -8.03 -32.90
C SER A 7 10.02 -9.54 -32.62
N GLN A 8 11.13 -10.01 -32.03
CA GLN A 8 11.32 -11.41 -31.62
C GLN A 8 10.37 -11.85 -30.49
N CYS A 9 9.70 -10.92 -29.80
CA CYS A 9 8.77 -11.16 -28.71
C CYS A 9 7.38 -10.56 -29.00
N ILE A 10 7.01 -10.42 -30.28
CA ILE A 10 5.81 -9.66 -30.68
C ILE A 10 4.51 -10.23 -30.08
N GLU A 11 4.46 -11.53 -29.79
CA GLU A 11 3.33 -12.19 -29.12
C GLU A 11 3.01 -11.57 -27.74
N LEU A 12 4.03 -11.04 -27.06
CA LEU A 12 3.88 -10.32 -25.78
C LEU A 12 2.97 -9.09 -25.92
N THR A 13 2.91 -8.47 -27.10
CA THR A 13 2.05 -7.32 -27.38
C THR A 13 0.59 -7.63 -27.12
N GLY A 14 0.10 -8.78 -27.59
CA GLY A 14 -1.29 -9.19 -27.40
C GLY A 14 -1.61 -9.46 -25.93
N GLU A 15 -0.68 -10.09 -25.20
CA GLU A 15 -0.85 -10.37 -23.78
C GLU A 15 -0.81 -9.09 -22.93
N VAL A 16 0.08 -8.14 -23.23
CA VAL A 16 0.10 -6.84 -22.55
C VAL A 16 -1.18 -6.05 -22.84
N GLN A 17 -1.61 -5.99 -24.10
CA GLN A 17 -2.86 -5.32 -24.46
C GLN A 17 -4.04 -5.89 -23.68
N ARG A 18 -4.10 -7.22 -23.52
CA ARG A 18 -5.14 -7.88 -22.72
C ARG A 18 -5.11 -7.40 -21.27
N VAL A 19 -3.94 -7.33 -20.64
CA VAL A 19 -3.83 -6.84 -19.25
C VAL A 19 -4.23 -5.36 -19.15
N LEU A 20 -3.85 -4.52 -20.12
CA LEU A 20 -4.26 -3.11 -20.14
C LEU A 20 -5.79 -2.96 -20.27
N LEU A 21 -6.45 -3.78 -21.09
CA LEU A 21 -7.91 -3.79 -21.19
C LEU A 21 -8.59 -4.20 -19.86
N LEU A 22 -7.99 -5.14 -19.12
CA LEU A 22 -8.47 -5.46 -17.76
C LEU A 22 -8.28 -4.28 -16.81
N ALA A 23 -7.16 -3.56 -16.90
CA ALA A 23 -6.92 -2.36 -16.12
C ALA A 23 -7.97 -1.28 -16.43
N GLU A 24 -8.30 -1.08 -17.71
CA GLU A 24 -9.35 -0.15 -18.14
C GLU A 24 -10.71 -0.50 -17.55
N GLN A 25 -11.06 -1.79 -17.47
CA GLN A 25 -12.28 -2.24 -16.80
C GLN A 25 -12.29 -1.94 -15.29
N GLN A 26 -11.11 -1.84 -14.65
CA GLN A 26 -11.00 -1.37 -13.26
C GLN A 26 -11.08 0.15 -13.14
N GLY A 27 -11.05 0.89 -14.25
CA GLY A 27 -11.11 2.35 -14.29
C GLY A 27 -9.77 3.04 -14.54
N PHE A 28 -8.68 2.30 -14.82
CA PHE A 28 -7.42 2.93 -15.22
C PHE A 28 -7.54 3.59 -16.59
N ALA A 29 -7.03 4.81 -16.72
CA ALA A 29 -6.91 5.46 -18.02
C ALA A 29 -5.75 4.83 -18.80
N ILE A 30 -6.01 4.04 -19.84
CA ILE A 30 -4.95 3.39 -20.63
C ILE A 30 -4.64 4.09 -21.96
N GLY A 31 -5.48 5.04 -22.40
CA GLY A 31 -5.36 5.67 -23.72
C GLY A 31 -4.06 6.46 -23.97
N HIS A 32 -3.28 6.72 -22.92
CA HIS A 32 -1.97 7.37 -22.99
C HIS A 32 -0.80 6.36 -23.13
N ILE A 33 -1.09 5.05 -23.14
CA ILE A 33 -0.14 3.96 -23.27
C ILE A 33 -0.19 3.46 -24.72
N GLU A 34 0.89 3.66 -25.45
CA GLU A 34 1.04 3.17 -26.83
C GLU A 34 1.92 1.92 -26.84
N LEU A 35 1.46 0.84 -27.48
CA LEU A 35 2.26 -0.34 -27.74
C LEU A 35 2.94 -0.21 -29.11
N GLY A 36 4.25 -0.43 -29.16
CA GLY A 36 5.04 -0.31 -30.39
C GLY A 36 6.11 -1.40 -30.52
N VAL A 37 6.73 -1.47 -31.70
CA VAL A 37 7.85 -2.38 -31.94
C VAL A 37 9.15 -1.68 -31.51
N SER A 38 9.98 -2.37 -30.72
CA SER A 38 11.27 -1.84 -30.28
C SER A 38 12.28 -1.83 -31.44
N PRO A 39 13.03 -0.73 -31.62
CA PRO A 39 14.15 -0.69 -32.56
C PRO A 39 15.39 -1.42 -32.01
N THR A 40 15.36 -1.82 -30.74
CA THR A 40 16.42 -2.59 -30.06
C THR A 40 15.93 -4.02 -29.78
N PRO A 41 16.81 -4.97 -29.47
CA PRO A 41 16.39 -6.30 -29.03
C PRO A 41 15.81 -6.32 -27.60
N TYR A 42 15.55 -5.15 -26.98
CA TYR A 42 15.18 -5.00 -25.57
C TYR A 42 13.80 -4.35 -25.40
N LEU A 43 13.15 -4.65 -24.26
CA LEU A 43 11.90 -4.01 -23.88
C LEU A 43 12.21 -2.60 -23.35
N GLN A 44 11.42 -1.61 -23.76
CA GLN A 44 11.59 -0.24 -23.29
C GLN A 44 10.24 0.39 -22.94
N LEU A 45 10.14 1.00 -21.78
CA LEU A 45 9.05 1.90 -21.39
C LEU A 45 9.55 3.33 -21.54
N VAL A 46 9.07 4.04 -22.55
CA VAL A 46 9.49 5.40 -22.91
C VAL A 46 8.43 6.41 -22.46
N GLY A 47 8.72 7.14 -21.40
CA GLY A 47 7.91 8.25 -20.88
C GLY A 47 8.79 9.48 -20.61
N ASP A 48 8.63 10.10 -19.45
CA ASP A 48 9.51 11.18 -18.99
C ASP A 48 10.95 10.67 -18.77
N THR A 49 11.05 9.42 -18.34
CA THR A 49 12.28 8.61 -18.32
C THR A 49 12.10 7.39 -19.22
N THR A 50 13.21 6.84 -19.69
CA THR A 50 13.20 5.54 -20.39
C THR A 50 13.64 4.47 -19.41
N LEU A 51 12.80 3.46 -19.18
CA LEU A 51 13.14 2.27 -18.43
C LEU A 51 13.33 1.11 -19.41
N SER A 52 14.42 0.37 -19.24
CA SER A 52 14.76 -0.82 -20.00
C SER A 52 14.50 -2.08 -19.18
N LEU A 53 13.91 -3.09 -19.83
CA LEU A 53 13.65 -4.39 -19.21
C LEU A 53 14.26 -5.49 -20.08
N SER A 54 14.86 -6.49 -19.43
CA SER A 54 15.38 -7.69 -20.11
C SER A 54 14.99 -8.94 -19.34
N CYS A 55 14.99 -10.11 -20.00
CA CYS A 55 14.84 -11.37 -19.31
C CYS A 55 15.65 -12.50 -19.97
N ASN A 56 15.94 -13.55 -19.20
CA ASN A 56 16.77 -14.69 -19.62
C ASN A 56 16.16 -15.60 -20.70
N TRP A 57 14.99 -15.25 -21.23
CA TRP A 57 14.37 -15.92 -22.37
C TRP A 57 14.56 -15.19 -23.69
N PHE A 58 15.11 -13.97 -23.64
CA PHE A 58 15.51 -13.27 -24.86
C PHE A 58 16.81 -13.85 -25.38
N THR A 59 16.96 -13.85 -26.71
CA THR A 59 18.18 -14.29 -27.40
C THR A 59 19.43 -13.57 -26.89
N HIS A 60 19.26 -12.31 -26.45
CA HIS A 60 20.31 -11.50 -25.84
C HIS A 60 19.76 -10.85 -24.55
N VAL A 61 20.32 -11.24 -23.40
CA VAL A 61 20.06 -10.58 -22.12
C VAL A 61 20.90 -9.31 -22.04
N GLN A 62 20.27 -8.19 -21.66
CA GLN A 62 20.98 -6.95 -21.36
C GLN A 62 21.23 -6.89 -19.86
N PRO A 63 22.46 -7.18 -19.38
CA PRO A 63 22.74 -7.22 -17.95
C PRO A 63 22.63 -5.85 -17.27
N ASP A 64 22.86 -4.77 -18.04
CA ASP A 64 22.83 -3.37 -17.58
C ASP A 64 21.46 -2.71 -17.80
N ALA A 65 20.40 -3.48 -18.05
CA ALA A 65 19.04 -2.93 -18.10
C ALA A 65 18.59 -2.50 -16.69
N ASP A 66 17.65 -1.55 -16.62
CA ASP A 66 17.11 -1.07 -15.35
C ASP A 66 16.51 -2.22 -14.53
N TRP A 67 15.85 -3.17 -15.20
CA TRP A 67 15.40 -4.42 -14.60
C TRP A 67 15.71 -5.63 -15.47
N VAL A 68 16.25 -6.69 -14.85
CA VAL A 68 16.57 -7.95 -15.53
C VAL A 68 15.86 -9.11 -14.82
N LEU A 69 14.89 -9.74 -15.48
CA LEU A 69 14.13 -10.87 -14.93
C LEU A 69 14.77 -12.20 -15.31
N HIS A 70 15.17 -12.97 -14.30
CA HIS A 70 15.71 -14.31 -14.45
C HIS A 70 14.67 -15.34 -14.00
N TYR A 71 14.03 -16.01 -14.96
CA TYR A 71 13.10 -17.10 -14.71
C TYR A 71 13.83 -18.44 -14.59
N GLY A 72 13.57 -19.20 -13.52
CA GLY A 72 13.92 -20.62 -13.46
C GLY A 72 15.41 -20.96 -13.26
N ALA A 73 16.20 -20.07 -12.65
CA ALA A 73 17.58 -20.38 -12.27
C ALA A 73 17.69 -20.58 -10.75
N ALA A 74 18.44 -21.58 -10.31
CA ALA A 74 18.99 -21.54 -8.96
C ALA A 74 20.07 -20.45 -8.94
N ALA A 75 20.07 -19.56 -7.94
CA ALA A 75 21.13 -18.58 -7.69
C ALA A 75 22.57 -19.16 -7.77
N LYS A 76 22.70 -20.49 -7.63
CA LYS A 76 23.96 -21.24 -7.63
C LYS A 76 24.71 -21.23 -8.98
N ASP A 77 24.01 -21.03 -10.09
CA ASP A 77 24.61 -21.06 -11.43
C ASP A 77 24.95 -19.65 -11.97
N LEU A 78 24.62 -18.60 -11.22
CA LEU A 78 24.99 -17.24 -11.56
C LEU A 78 26.34 -16.92 -10.91
N PRO A 79 27.34 -16.47 -11.68
CA PRO A 79 28.64 -16.16 -11.12
C PRO A 79 28.44 -15.12 -10.00
N ALA A 80 29.17 -15.27 -8.88
CA ALA A 80 29.16 -14.37 -7.72
C ALA A 80 29.75 -12.97 -8.03
N ILE A 81 29.58 -12.51 -9.26
CA ILE A 81 29.91 -11.19 -9.77
C ILE A 81 28.71 -10.33 -9.40
N HIS A 82 28.93 -9.34 -8.54
CA HIS A 82 28.02 -8.29 -8.10
C HIS A 82 26.65 -8.31 -8.81
N VAL A 83 25.66 -8.91 -8.17
CA VAL A 83 24.26 -8.86 -8.61
C VAL A 83 23.92 -7.39 -8.74
N HIS A 84 23.62 -6.94 -9.97
CA HIS A 84 23.21 -5.57 -10.26
C HIS A 84 21.88 -5.29 -9.53
N ASP A 85 21.69 -4.08 -8.99
CA ASP A 85 20.52 -3.71 -8.16
C ASP A 85 19.17 -3.93 -8.88
N GLY A 86 19.17 -4.01 -10.21
CA GLY A 86 18.00 -4.30 -11.05
C GLY A 86 17.70 -5.77 -11.32
N TRP A 87 18.47 -6.73 -10.79
CA TRP A 87 18.24 -8.15 -11.07
C TRP A 87 17.14 -8.74 -10.19
N ILE A 88 16.17 -9.38 -10.85
CA ILE A 88 15.00 -10.00 -10.24
C ILE A 88 15.00 -11.48 -10.60
N PHE A 89 15.05 -12.33 -9.58
CA PHE A 89 15.00 -13.77 -9.74
C PHE A 89 13.60 -14.28 -9.48
N ILE A 90 13.03 -15.00 -10.44
CA ILE A 90 11.67 -15.51 -10.39
C ILE A 90 11.70 -17.03 -10.33
N GLY A 91 11.15 -17.59 -9.25
CA GLY A 91 11.03 -19.02 -9.06
C GLY A 91 12.32 -19.74 -8.62
N GLU A 92 13.16 -19.11 -7.79
CA GLU A 92 14.34 -19.76 -7.23
C GLU A 92 13.96 -20.80 -6.17
N GLU A 93 14.69 -21.91 -6.10
CA GLU A 93 14.52 -22.94 -5.07
C GLU A 93 15.75 -23.02 -4.15
N PRO A 94 15.90 -22.11 -3.15
CA PRO A 94 17.05 -22.10 -2.25
C PRO A 94 17.12 -23.34 -1.35
N HIS A 95 15.98 -23.94 -1.03
CA HIS A 95 15.83 -25.16 -0.24
C HIS A 95 14.73 -26.04 -0.82
N GLN A 96 14.92 -27.37 -0.80
CA GLN A 96 13.99 -28.34 -1.40
C GLN A 96 12.53 -28.08 -0.98
N GLY A 97 11.67 -27.88 -1.99
CA GLY A 97 10.24 -27.67 -1.84
C GLY A 97 9.81 -26.22 -1.54
N ARG A 98 10.74 -25.25 -1.49
CA ARG A 98 10.40 -23.83 -1.29
C ARG A 98 10.87 -23.00 -2.47
N VAL A 99 9.91 -22.52 -3.25
CA VAL A 99 10.14 -21.63 -4.38
C VAL A 99 9.89 -20.18 -3.95
N ILE A 100 10.78 -19.27 -4.34
CA ILE A 100 10.74 -17.84 -4.00
C ILE A 100 10.96 -16.95 -5.22
N ASP A 101 10.48 -15.72 -5.14
CA ASP A 101 11.01 -14.63 -5.96
C ASP A 101 11.90 -13.74 -5.09
N ARG A 102 12.96 -13.19 -5.67
CA ARG A 102 13.95 -12.38 -4.95
C ARG A 102 14.46 -11.23 -5.79
N TRP A 103 14.56 -10.05 -5.20
CA TRP A 103 15.19 -8.88 -5.82
C TRP A 103 15.83 -8.00 -4.74
N GLN A 104 16.64 -7.05 -5.18
CA GLN A 104 17.23 -6.04 -4.30
C GLN A 104 16.41 -4.75 -4.38
N HIS A 105 16.21 -4.10 -3.24
CA HIS A 105 15.62 -2.77 -3.14
C HIS A 105 16.44 -1.96 -2.14
N SER A 106 17.16 -0.96 -2.65
CA SER A 106 18.19 -0.25 -1.88
C SER A 106 19.17 -1.28 -1.30
N ASP A 107 19.44 -1.23 0.01
CA ASP A 107 20.34 -2.17 0.70
C ASP A 107 19.61 -3.42 1.25
N GLU A 108 18.32 -3.62 0.94
CA GLU A 108 17.50 -4.74 1.44
C GLU A 108 17.23 -5.77 0.34
N VAL A 109 17.41 -7.06 0.64
CA VAL A 109 16.96 -8.15 -0.21
C VAL A 109 15.50 -8.48 0.10
N ARG A 110 14.61 -8.24 -0.86
CA ARG A 110 13.18 -8.55 -0.75
C ARG A 110 12.88 -9.92 -1.35
N ARG A 111 11.90 -10.62 -0.76
CA ARG A 111 11.48 -11.95 -1.23
C ARG A 111 9.96 -12.11 -1.19
N LEU A 112 9.43 -12.85 -2.16
CA LEU A 112 8.07 -13.41 -2.12
C LEU A 112 8.16 -14.91 -1.87
N LEU A 113 7.41 -15.40 -0.89
CA LEU A 113 7.34 -16.80 -0.47
C LEU A 113 6.10 -17.49 -1.04
N GLN A 114 6.13 -18.82 -0.99
CA GLN A 114 5.01 -19.71 -1.36
C GLN A 114 4.53 -19.51 -2.80
N VAL A 115 5.42 -19.12 -3.70
CA VAL A 115 5.12 -19.02 -5.13
C VAL A 115 5.26 -20.37 -5.81
N LYS A 116 4.56 -20.60 -6.92
CA LYS A 116 4.76 -21.79 -7.77
C LYS A 116 5.91 -21.55 -8.75
N THR A 117 6.65 -22.60 -9.10
CA THR A 117 7.53 -22.58 -10.28
C THR A 117 6.68 -22.26 -11.51
N LEU A 118 7.20 -21.40 -12.38
CA LEU A 118 6.50 -20.98 -13.58
C LEU A 118 6.90 -21.86 -14.76
N GLU A 119 5.89 -22.43 -15.42
CA GLU A 119 6.07 -23.08 -16.72
C GLU A 119 6.31 -22.04 -17.83
N PRO A 120 6.86 -22.45 -18.99
CA PRO A 120 7.15 -21.55 -20.11
C PRO A 120 6.01 -20.59 -20.49
N ALA A 121 4.76 -21.07 -20.54
CA ALA A 121 3.62 -20.22 -20.87
C ALA A 121 3.27 -19.20 -19.76
N ASP A 122 3.56 -19.53 -18.50
CA ASP A 122 3.23 -18.67 -17.36
C ASP A 122 4.23 -17.52 -17.21
N CYS A 123 5.51 -17.67 -17.55
CA CYS A 123 6.41 -16.53 -17.46
C CYS A 123 6.12 -15.46 -18.52
N TRP A 124 5.63 -15.83 -19.71
CA TRP A 124 5.16 -14.84 -20.70
C TRP A 124 3.99 -14.02 -20.18
N ARG A 125 3.02 -14.69 -19.54
CA ARG A 125 1.90 -14.01 -18.86
C ARG A 125 2.37 -13.15 -17.69
N HIS A 126 3.31 -13.66 -16.90
CA HIS A 126 3.92 -12.90 -15.79
C HIS A 126 4.57 -11.63 -16.31
N LEU A 127 5.41 -11.73 -17.34
CA LEU A 127 6.11 -10.61 -17.96
C LEU A 127 5.12 -9.59 -18.54
N ALA A 128 4.04 -10.05 -19.19
CA ALA A 128 2.99 -9.17 -19.69
C ALA A 128 2.35 -8.34 -18.57
N TRP A 129 2.05 -8.96 -17.44
CA TRP A 129 1.55 -8.26 -16.25
C TRP A 129 2.56 -7.27 -15.68
N VAL A 130 3.83 -7.66 -15.56
CA VAL A 130 4.88 -6.75 -15.08
C VAL A 130 4.94 -5.50 -15.97
N LEU A 131 4.99 -5.67 -17.29
CA LEU A 131 5.06 -4.56 -18.24
C LEU A 131 3.81 -3.67 -18.21
N ALA A 132 2.63 -4.27 -18.14
CA ALA A 132 1.38 -3.51 -18.05
C ALA A 132 1.32 -2.71 -16.74
N CYS A 133 1.69 -3.30 -15.61
CA CYS A 133 1.70 -2.61 -14.31
C CYS A 133 2.71 -1.45 -14.30
N LEU A 134 3.94 -1.67 -14.79
CA LEU A 134 4.93 -0.59 -14.91
C LEU A 134 4.44 0.53 -15.84
N SER A 135 3.74 0.20 -16.93
CA SER A 135 3.14 1.19 -17.84
C SER A 135 2.00 1.96 -17.20
N LEU A 136 1.37 1.41 -16.17
CA LEU A 136 0.35 2.02 -15.31
C LEU A 136 0.96 2.73 -14.09
N ASP A 137 2.26 3.01 -14.09
CA ASP A 137 3.02 3.66 -13.02
C ASP A 137 3.04 2.88 -11.69
N PHE A 138 2.83 1.56 -11.69
CA PHE A 138 3.07 0.77 -10.47
C PHE A 138 4.58 0.64 -10.24
N PRO A 139 5.05 0.71 -8.98
CA PRO A 139 6.44 0.36 -8.67
C PRO A 139 6.69 -1.11 -8.98
N ILE A 140 7.96 -1.48 -9.19
CA ILE A 140 8.34 -2.84 -9.61
C ILE A 140 7.83 -3.91 -8.62
N GLU A 141 7.82 -3.62 -7.32
CA GLU A 141 7.37 -4.55 -6.29
C GLU A 141 5.88 -4.86 -6.40
N ASP A 142 5.08 -3.83 -6.64
CA ASP A 142 3.64 -4.01 -6.87
C ASP A 142 3.39 -4.75 -8.19
N ALA A 143 4.19 -4.47 -9.23
CA ALA A 143 4.12 -5.17 -10.50
C ALA A 143 4.41 -6.67 -10.34
N LEU A 144 5.43 -7.04 -9.54
CA LEU A 144 5.79 -8.43 -9.23
C LEU A 144 4.73 -9.13 -8.36
N VAL A 145 4.17 -8.42 -7.38
CA VAL A 145 3.10 -8.96 -6.53
C VAL A 145 1.83 -9.21 -7.35
N LEU A 146 1.41 -8.24 -8.16
CA LEU A 146 0.22 -8.36 -9.01
C LEU A 146 0.40 -9.41 -10.10
N SER A 147 1.57 -9.49 -10.74
CA SER A 147 1.83 -10.50 -11.76
C SER A 147 1.74 -11.91 -11.19
N ARG A 148 2.22 -12.13 -9.95
CA ARG A 148 2.04 -13.41 -9.24
C ARG A 148 0.58 -13.68 -8.90
N ALA A 149 -0.13 -12.69 -8.35
CA ALA A 149 -1.54 -12.85 -8.00
C ALA A 149 -2.41 -13.15 -9.22
N ALA A 150 -2.12 -12.51 -10.35
CA ALA A 150 -2.85 -12.68 -11.61
C ALA A 150 -2.71 -14.09 -12.22
N LEU A 151 -1.64 -14.83 -11.88
CA LEU A 151 -1.47 -16.22 -12.31
C LEU A 151 -2.30 -17.22 -11.50
N ASN A 152 -2.96 -16.76 -10.43
CA ASN A 152 -3.83 -17.54 -9.56
C ASN A 152 -5.33 -17.26 -9.81
N VAL A 153 -5.66 -16.40 -10.77
CA VAL A 153 -7.03 -16.08 -11.19
C VAL A 153 -7.23 -16.34 -12.69
N SER A 154 -8.48 -16.26 -13.16
CA SER A 154 -8.77 -16.35 -14.59
C SER A 154 -8.13 -15.20 -15.37
N ARG A 155 -7.96 -15.38 -16.68
CA ARG A 155 -7.36 -14.38 -17.56
C ARG A 155 -8.19 -13.11 -17.67
N GLU A 156 -9.45 -13.13 -17.25
CA GLU A 156 -10.40 -12.04 -17.35
C GLU A 156 -10.59 -11.32 -16.00
N THR A 157 -9.82 -11.70 -14.98
CA THR A 157 -10.01 -11.22 -13.60
C THR A 157 -8.81 -10.42 -13.14
N TRP A 158 -9.07 -9.21 -12.61
CA TRP A 158 -8.06 -8.49 -11.83
C TRP A 158 -7.99 -9.08 -10.42
N PRO A 159 -6.80 -9.47 -9.92
CA PRO A 159 -6.69 -10.10 -8.60
C PRO A 159 -7.04 -9.11 -7.49
N CYS A 160 -8.00 -9.49 -6.64
CA CYS A 160 -8.45 -8.67 -5.51
C CYS A 160 -8.70 -9.47 -4.22
N ASP A 161 -8.61 -10.80 -4.26
CA ASP A 161 -8.79 -11.67 -3.10
C ASP A 161 -7.43 -12.10 -2.57
N TYR A 162 -7.20 -11.89 -1.27
CA TYR A 162 -5.94 -12.11 -0.57
C TYR A 162 -5.36 -13.51 -0.79
N ARG A 163 -6.20 -14.54 -0.94
CA ARG A 163 -5.76 -15.93 -1.12
C ARG A 163 -4.98 -16.15 -2.41
N HIS A 164 -5.11 -15.24 -3.39
CA HIS A 164 -4.38 -15.31 -4.64
C HIS A 164 -3.01 -14.61 -4.57
N PHE A 165 -2.78 -13.76 -3.57
CA PHE A 165 -1.56 -12.96 -3.48
C PHE A 165 -0.39 -13.75 -2.87
N PRO A 166 0.85 -13.51 -3.33
CA PRO A 166 2.04 -14.08 -2.70
C PRO A 166 2.29 -13.46 -1.31
N GLN A 167 3.09 -14.12 -0.49
CA GLN A 167 3.45 -13.61 0.83
C GLN A 167 4.86 -13.01 0.83
N PRO A 168 5.04 -11.70 1.09
CA PRO A 168 6.37 -11.14 1.32
C PRO A 168 7.07 -11.83 2.49
N GLN A 169 8.36 -12.13 2.37
CA GLN A 169 9.12 -12.66 3.50
C GLN A 169 9.25 -11.58 4.58
N THR A 170 8.82 -11.92 5.79
CA THR A 170 9.03 -11.10 6.99
C THR A 170 9.52 -11.99 8.14
N GLN A 171 10.13 -11.39 9.15
CA GLN A 171 10.35 -12.05 10.44
C GLN A 171 9.11 -11.81 11.30
N ALA A 172 8.04 -12.61 11.14
CA ALA A 172 6.83 -12.42 11.92
C ALA A 172 6.39 -13.72 12.61
N ASN A 173 6.13 -13.60 13.91
CA ASN A 173 4.93 -14.15 14.54
C ASN A 173 4.72 -13.40 15.85
N LEU A 174 4.01 -12.27 15.76
CA LEU A 174 3.60 -11.48 16.91
C LEU A 174 2.08 -11.26 16.89
N SER A 175 1.49 -11.34 18.07
CA SER A 175 0.06 -11.14 18.38
C SER A 175 -0.01 -10.62 19.82
N ALA A 176 -0.93 -9.77 20.26
CA ALA A 176 -2.14 -9.24 19.66
C ALA A 176 -2.06 -7.71 19.40
N PHE A 177 -2.57 -7.25 18.25
CA PHE A 177 -3.00 -5.86 18.00
C PHE A 177 -4.29 -5.70 17.15
N PRO A 178 -5.45 -6.23 17.53
CA PRO A 178 -6.69 -5.66 16.99
C PRO A 178 -7.67 -5.31 18.11
N THR A 179 -8.04 -4.03 18.25
CA THR A 179 -9.46 -3.77 18.50
C THR A 179 -9.84 -2.45 17.87
N LEU A 180 -10.20 -2.59 16.61
CA LEU A 180 -10.87 -1.64 15.73
C LEU A 180 -11.76 -2.51 14.84
N THR A 181 -12.98 -2.07 14.53
CA THR A 181 -13.79 -2.65 13.45
C THR A 181 -13.60 -1.81 12.19
N PRO A 182 -13.98 -2.29 11.00
CA PRO A 182 -13.88 -1.49 9.78
C PRO A 182 -14.45 -0.08 9.94
N GLU A 183 -15.57 0.11 10.65
CA GLU A 183 -16.24 1.40 10.84
C GLU A 183 -15.68 2.26 12.00
N SER A 184 -14.64 1.81 12.70
CA SER A 184 -14.27 2.38 14.00
C SER A 184 -13.43 3.66 13.98
N LEU A 185 -12.81 4.02 12.85
CA LEU A 185 -11.92 5.19 12.77
C LEU A 185 -12.69 6.48 12.46
N GLY A 186 -13.57 6.46 11.44
CA GLY A 186 -14.41 7.58 11.06
C GLY A 186 -13.66 8.74 10.38
N VAL A 187 -14.01 9.98 10.71
CA VAL A 187 -13.22 11.16 10.32
C VAL A 187 -12.03 11.23 11.27
N TYR A 188 -10.82 11.13 10.72
CA TYR A 188 -9.58 10.96 11.46
C TYR A 188 -8.63 12.15 11.23
N PRO A 189 -8.68 13.20 12.05
CA PRO A 189 -7.76 14.32 11.93
C PRO A 189 -6.33 13.92 12.31
N VAL A 190 -5.35 14.40 11.55
CA VAL A 190 -3.92 14.31 11.89
C VAL A 190 -3.42 15.73 12.15
N VAL A 191 -3.01 15.99 13.40
CA VAL A 191 -2.73 17.34 13.92
C VAL A 191 -1.34 17.40 14.55
N ASP A 192 -0.72 18.57 14.55
CA ASP A 192 0.67 18.77 14.99
C ASP A 192 0.83 19.38 16.38
N ASP A 193 -0.29 19.65 17.07
CA ASP A 193 -0.31 20.27 18.39
C ASP A 193 -1.48 19.75 19.23
N VAL A 194 -1.25 19.51 20.52
CA VAL A 194 -2.28 18.98 21.43
C VAL A 194 -3.49 19.91 21.60
N ARG A 195 -3.34 21.22 21.35
CA ARG A 195 -4.46 22.18 21.39
C ARG A 195 -5.54 21.86 20.37
N TRP A 196 -5.15 21.28 19.23
CA TRP A 196 -6.13 20.78 18.25
C TRP A 196 -6.95 19.62 18.80
N ILE A 197 -6.34 18.73 19.58
CA ILE A 197 -7.05 17.62 20.22
C ILE A 197 -8.08 18.17 21.20
N ALA A 198 -7.69 19.12 22.06
CA ALA A 198 -8.61 19.78 22.99
C ALA A 198 -9.77 20.50 22.28
N GLN A 199 -9.55 21.01 21.07
CA GLN A 199 -10.57 21.67 20.26
C GLN A 199 -11.48 20.70 19.51
N LEU A 200 -10.97 19.58 19.01
CA LEU A 200 -11.68 18.68 18.08
C LEU A 200 -12.48 17.59 18.79
N LEU A 201 -12.02 17.09 19.95
CA LEU A 201 -12.76 16.06 20.69
C LEU A 201 -14.17 16.53 21.14
N PRO A 202 -14.36 17.77 21.64
CA PRO A 202 -15.70 18.29 21.94
C PRO A 202 -16.64 18.39 20.73
N LEU A 203 -16.11 18.36 19.50
CA LEU A 203 -16.87 18.41 18.25
C LEU A 203 -17.26 17.01 17.75
N GLY A 204 -17.08 15.97 18.58
CA GLY A 204 -17.48 14.60 18.26
C GLY A 204 -16.47 13.80 17.43
N ILE A 205 -15.23 14.29 17.28
CA ILE A 205 -14.15 13.48 16.74
C ILE A 205 -13.79 12.39 17.76
N THR A 206 -13.86 11.12 17.35
CA THR A 206 -13.58 9.96 18.21
C THR A 206 -12.23 9.32 17.96
N THR A 207 -11.54 9.70 16.87
CA THR A 207 -10.22 9.18 16.48
C THR A 207 -9.35 10.33 16.00
N ILE A 208 -8.15 10.49 16.56
CA ILE A 208 -7.26 11.61 16.24
C ILE A 208 -5.79 11.24 16.42
N GLN A 209 -4.91 11.84 15.62
CA GLN A 209 -3.47 11.57 15.63
C GLN A 209 -2.71 12.83 16.03
N LEU A 210 -1.83 12.71 17.01
CA LEU A 210 -0.81 13.73 17.29
C LEU A 210 0.44 13.40 16.48
N ARG A 211 0.85 14.31 15.60
CA ARG A 211 2.00 14.21 14.72
C ARG A 211 2.91 15.43 14.85
N ILE A 212 3.80 15.38 15.84
CA ILE A 212 4.84 16.39 16.04
C ILE A 212 6.04 16.07 15.13
N LYS A 213 6.35 16.97 14.19
CA LYS A 213 7.42 16.74 13.21
C LYS A 213 8.83 17.01 13.74
N ASP A 214 8.95 17.92 14.70
CA ASP A 214 10.24 18.34 15.25
C ASP A 214 10.58 17.53 16.51
N PRO A 215 11.56 16.60 16.44
CA PRO A 215 11.96 15.82 17.61
C PRO A 215 12.65 16.66 18.70
N HIS A 216 13.05 17.91 18.39
CA HIS A 216 13.69 18.82 19.34
C HIS A 216 12.72 19.78 20.01
N GLN A 217 11.42 19.64 19.73
CA GLN A 217 10.38 20.45 20.36
C GLN A 217 10.39 20.23 21.88
N THR A 218 10.60 21.32 22.63
CA THR A 218 10.89 21.26 24.08
C THR A 218 9.75 20.71 24.93
N ASP A 219 8.51 20.83 24.46
CA ASP A 219 7.30 20.40 25.17
C ASP A 219 6.72 19.09 24.60
N LEU A 220 7.44 18.38 23.72
CA LEU A 220 6.96 17.20 23.01
C LEU A 220 6.39 16.12 23.94
N GLU A 221 7.13 15.74 24.99
CA GLU A 221 6.64 14.73 25.95
C GLU A 221 5.41 15.22 26.71
N GLN A 222 5.33 16.51 27.05
CA GLN A 222 4.17 17.09 27.73
C GLN A 222 2.93 17.07 26.82
N GLN A 223 3.11 17.36 25.54
CA GLN A 223 2.02 17.27 24.56
C GLN A 223 1.53 15.82 24.38
N VAL A 224 2.43 14.83 24.37
CA VAL A 224 2.05 13.41 24.32
C VAL A 224 1.24 13.02 25.57
N ILE A 225 1.69 13.40 26.77
CA ILE A 225 0.97 13.14 28.02
C ILE A 225 -0.43 13.75 27.98
N GLU A 226 -0.54 15.02 27.57
CA GLU A 226 -1.81 15.72 27.51
C GLU A 226 -2.75 15.14 26.45
N ALA A 227 -2.23 14.73 25.29
CA ALA A 227 -3.01 14.07 24.25
C ALA A 227 -3.61 12.74 24.75
N ILE A 228 -2.83 11.95 25.50
CA ILE A 228 -3.31 10.70 26.11
C ILE A 228 -4.38 11.00 27.17
N ARG A 229 -4.16 12.02 28.01
CA ARG A 229 -5.12 12.45 29.04
C ARG A 229 -6.47 12.85 28.41
N LEU A 230 -6.44 13.69 27.38
CA LEU A 230 -7.62 14.11 26.63
C LEU A 230 -8.32 12.93 25.94
N GLY A 231 -7.56 12.02 25.34
CA GLY A 231 -8.12 10.80 24.76
C GLY A 231 -8.92 9.99 25.76
N ARG A 232 -8.38 9.77 26.96
CA ARG A 232 -9.08 9.05 28.04
C ARG A 232 -10.30 9.82 28.55
N GLU A 233 -10.20 11.14 28.70
CA GLU A 233 -11.30 12.01 29.17
C GLU A 233 -12.52 11.95 28.25
N PHE A 234 -12.31 11.97 26.92
CA PHE A 234 -13.38 11.96 25.92
C PHE A 234 -13.72 10.55 25.41
N GLY A 235 -13.05 9.50 25.89
CA GLY A 235 -13.21 8.14 25.37
C GLY A 235 -12.79 7.99 23.90
N ALA A 236 -11.84 8.82 23.45
CA ALA A 236 -11.36 8.87 22.07
C ALA A 236 -10.09 8.05 21.85
N GLN A 237 -9.93 7.57 20.62
CA GLN A 237 -8.77 6.83 20.14
C GLN A 237 -7.68 7.81 19.70
N VAL A 238 -6.77 8.14 20.61
CA VAL A 238 -5.65 9.04 20.33
C VAL A 238 -4.41 8.24 19.96
N PHE A 239 -3.98 8.37 18.70
CA PHE A 239 -2.77 7.76 18.18
C PHE A 239 -1.59 8.73 18.25
N ILE A 240 -0.45 8.27 18.74
CA ILE A 240 0.81 9.03 18.75
C ILE A 240 1.64 8.61 17.53
N ASN A 241 1.96 9.56 16.65
CA ASN A 241 2.77 9.28 15.47
C ASN A 241 4.26 9.24 15.83
N ASP A 242 4.98 8.22 15.33
CA ASP A 242 6.44 7.98 15.40
C ASP A 242 7.04 7.81 16.82
N TYR A 243 6.58 8.54 17.84
CA TYR A 243 7.13 8.54 19.21
C TYR A 243 6.65 7.35 20.05
N TRP A 244 6.88 6.13 19.56
CA TRP A 244 6.38 4.90 20.15
C TRP A 244 6.90 4.64 21.58
N GLN A 245 8.13 5.08 21.90
CA GLN A 245 8.68 4.96 23.25
C GLN A 245 7.87 5.80 24.25
N LEU A 246 7.49 7.03 23.87
CA LEU A 246 6.69 7.90 24.72
C LEU A 246 5.25 7.38 24.84
N ALA A 247 4.70 6.86 23.73
CA ALA A 247 3.38 6.23 23.72
C ALA A 247 3.33 5.02 24.68
N ALA A 248 4.34 4.16 24.66
CA ALA A 248 4.46 3.03 25.59
C ALA A 248 4.65 3.51 27.03
N LYS A 249 5.61 4.44 27.26
CA LYS A 249 5.91 5.00 28.58
C LYS A 249 4.69 5.57 29.31
N HIS A 250 3.79 6.22 28.57
CA HIS A 250 2.62 6.92 29.13
C HIS A 250 1.28 6.19 28.93
N GLY A 251 1.31 4.99 28.33
CA GLY A 251 0.12 4.15 28.11
C GLY A 251 -0.88 4.79 27.14
N ALA A 252 -0.42 5.18 25.95
CA ALA A 252 -1.29 5.68 24.89
C ALA A 252 -2.34 4.64 24.45
N TYR A 253 -3.36 5.08 23.71
CA TYR A 253 -4.28 4.14 23.06
C TYR A 253 -3.55 3.35 21.95
N GLY A 254 -2.75 4.04 21.15
CA GLY A 254 -1.97 3.40 20.11
C GLY A 254 -0.93 4.32 19.47
N VAL A 255 -0.18 3.74 18.54
CA VAL A 255 0.82 4.43 17.72
C VAL A 255 0.45 4.33 16.25
N HIS A 256 0.84 5.33 15.47
CA HIS A 256 0.86 5.24 14.02
C HIS A 256 2.31 5.32 13.54
N LEU A 257 2.71 4.40 12.66
CA LEU A 257 4.08 4.27 12.16
C LEU A 257 4.10 4.17 10.63
N GLY A 258 5.12 4.76 10.03
CA GLY A 258 5.46 4.58 8.62
C GLY A 258 6.35 3.37 8.37
N GLN A 259 6.67 3.13 7.09
CA GLN A 259 7.53 2.00 6.68
C GLN A 259 8.96 2.10 7.23
N GLU A 260 9.49 3.32 7.38
CA GLU A 260 10.85 3.52 7.90
C GLU A 260 10.92 3.33 9.42
N ASP A 261 9.86 3.71 10.14
CA ASP A 261 9.78 3.51 11.59
C ASP A 261 9.78 2.02 11.97
N LEU A 262 9.26 1.16 11.08
CA LEU A 262 9.28 -0.30 11.25
C LEU A 262 10.71 -0.89 11.32
N GLN A 263 11.73 -0.15 10.87
CA GLN A 263 13.12 -0.60 10.97
C GLN A 263 13.70 -0.44 12.39
N THR A 264 13.12 0.45 13.20
CA THR A 264 13.69 0.83 14.50
C THR A 264 12.78 0.52 15.68
N VAL A 265 11.48 0.32 15.43
CA VAL A 265 10.50 0.01 16.47
C VAL A 265 10.75 -1.37 17.08
N ASP A 266 10.65 -1.45 18.40
CA ASP A 266 10.51 -2.74 19.09
C ASP A 266 9.02 -3.07 19.24
N LEU A 267 8.51 -3.95 18.35
CA LEU A 267 7.12 -4.36 18.37
C LEU A 267 6.73 -5.12 19.66
N ASN A 268 7.68 -5.73 20.38
CA ASN A 268 7.36 -6.39 21.65
C ASN A 268 7.00 -5.38 22.73
N VAL A 269 7.70 -4.24 22.77
CA VAL A 269 7.38 -3.14 23.70
C VAL A 269 5.96 -2.65 23.46
N LEU A 270 5.54 -2.53 22.20
CA LEU A 270 4.17 -2.14 21.88
C LEU A 270 3.14 -3.16 22.40
N LEU A 271 3.43 -4.47 22.27
CA LEU A 271 2.55 -5.56 22.70
C LEU A 271 2.44 -5.67 24.22
N GLU A 272 3.58 -5.60 24.91
CA GLU A 272 3.65 -5.63 26.38
C GLU A 272 2.87 -4.47 27.02
N ASN A 273 2.77 -3.34 26.31
CA ASN A 273 2.00 -2.18 26.73
C ASN A 273 0.56 -2.15 26.17
N ASN A 274 0.11 -3.22 25.50
CA ASN A 274 -1.23 -3.37 24.91
C ASN A 274 -1.65 -2.18 24.02
N LEU A 275 -0.70 -1.60 23.29
CA LEU A 275 -0.97 -0.48 22.39
C LEU A 275 -1.76 -0.96 21.16
N ARG A 276 -2.42 -0.05 20.44
CA ARG A 276 -2.91 -0.31 19.08
C ARG A 276 -1.90 0.15 18.05
N LEU A 277 -1.88 -0.49 16.89
CA LEU A 277 -0.89 -0.22 15.84
C LEU A 277 -1.57 0.18 14.54
N GLY A 278 -1.36 1.42 14.11
CA GLY A 278 -1.68 1.90 12.77
C GLY A 278 -0.46 1.90 11.88
N LEU A 279 -0.58 1.43 10.63
CA LEU A 279 0.53 1.41 9.69
C LEU A 279 0.16 2.08 8.36
N SER A 280 1.03 2.96 7.86
CA SER A 280 0.91 3.54 6.52
C SER A 280 1.38 2.57 5.44
N THR A 281 0.67 2.53 4.30
CA THR A 281 1.09 1.80 3.10
C THR A 281 0.90 2.60 1.83
N HIS A 282 1.78 2.35 0.85
CA HIS A 282 1.83 3.03 -0.43
C HIS A 282 1.61 2.12 -1.64
N GLY A 283 1.41 0.81 -1.43
CA GLY A 283 1.30 -0.17 -2.51
C GLY A 283 0.96 -1.59 -2.03
N TYR A 284 0.77 -2.49 -2.98
CA TYR A 284 0.49 -3.91 -2.73
C TYR A 284 1.57 -4.60 -1.91
N PHE A 285 2.85 -4.39 -2.26
CA PHE A 285 3.94 -5.05 -1.55
C PHE A 285 4.01 -4.64 -0.08
N GLU A 286 3.97 -3.33 0.19
CA GLU A 286 3.96 -2.78 1.55
C GLU A 286 2.74 -3.28 2.33
N LEU A 287 1.55 -3.25 1.71
CA LEU A 287 0.29 -3.71 2.33
C LEU A 287 0.40 -5.18 2.78
N LEU A 288 0.86 -6.07 1.91
CA LEU A 288 1.04 -7.49 2.24
C LEU A 288 2.16 -7.73 3.27
N ARG A 289 3.21 -6.90 3.26
CA ARG A 289 4.30 -6.96 4.25
C ARG A 289 3.79 -6.60 5.64
N ILE A 290 3.12 -5.44 5.77
CA ILE A 290 2.65 -4.94 7.07
C ILE A 290 1.48 -5.73 7.63
N HIS A 291 0.65 -6.34 6.76
CA HIS A 291 -0.46 -7.18 7.20
C HIS A 291 -0.01 -8.34 8.10
N GLN A 292 1.19 -8.90 7.85
CA GLN A 292 1.79 -9.97 8.65
C GLN A 292 2.12 -9.55 10.09
N LEU A 293 2.15 -8.25 10.39
CA LEU A 293 2.35 -7.70 11.74
C LEU A 293 1.02 -7.57 12.51
N ALA A 294 -0.10 -7.97 11.90
CA ALA A 294 -1.46 -7.87 12.44
C ALA A 294 -1.80 -6.48 13.03
N PRO A 295 -1.61 -5.37 12.28
CA PRO A 295 -1.91 -4.03 12.76
C PRO A 295 -3.40 -3.86 13.03
N SER A 296 -3.74 -2.93 13.92
CA SER A 296 -5.13 -2.58 14.25
C SER A 296 -5.84 -1.87 13.10
N TYR A 297 -5.11 -1.12 12.27
CA TYR A 297 -5.62 -0.59 11.01
C TYR A 297 -4.50 -0.27 10.03
N ILE A 298 -4.87 -0.09 8.76
CA ILE A 298 -3.95 0.28 7.67
C ILE A 298 -4.38 1.62 7.06
N ALA A 299 -3.45 2.57 6.95
CA ALA A 299 -3.68 3.83 6.24
C ALA A 299 -3.23 3.73 4.78
N LEU A 300 -4.15 3.95 3.85
CA LEU A 300 -3.93 3.96 2.40
C LEU A 300 -3.64 5.39 1.95
N GLY A 301 -2.41 5.66 1.51
CA GLY A 301 -2.06 7.01 1.08
C GLY A 301 -0.76 7.10 0.30
N HIS A 302 -0.47 8.25 -0.33
CA HIS A 302 -1.35 9.41 -0.44
C HIS A 302 -2.29 9.28 -1.66
N ILE A 303 -3.58 9.58 -1.50
CA ILE A 303 -4.57 9.39 -2.57
C ILE A 303 -4.50 10.49 -3.63
N PHE A 304 -4.42 11.74 -3.19
CA PHE A 304 -4.32 12.94 -4.05
C PHE A 304 -3.01 13.69 -3.76
N PRO A 305 -2.56 14.58 -4.68
CA PRO A 305 -1.42 15.46 -4.42
C PRO A 305 -1.54 16.19 -3.08
N THR A 306 -0.44 16.21 -2.32
CA THR A 306 -0.40 16.86 -1.01
C THR A 306 0.93 17.56 -0.78
N THR A 307 0.90 18.69 -0.07
CA THR A 307 2.09 19.43 0.37
C THR A 307 2.42 19.16 1.84
N THR A 308 1.61 18.37 2.56
CA THR A 308 1.76 18.15 4.01
C THR A 308 2.98 17.29 4.38
N LYS A 309 3.40 16.41 3.47
CA LYS A 309 4.58 15.54 3.56
C LYS A 309 5.21 15.45 2.17
N GLN A 310 6.53 15.47 2.08
CA GLN A 310 7.22 15.15 0.83
C GLN A 310 7.07 13.64 0.58
N MET A 311 6.49 13.29 -0.56
CA MET A 311 6.23 11.90 -0.91
C MET A 311 7.18 11.47 -2.03
N PRO A 312 7.83 10.29 -1.91
CA PRO A 312 8.73 9.79 -2.94
C PRO A 312 7.97 9.19 -4.14
N SER A 313 6.66 8.96 -4.00
CA SER A 313 5.79 8.33 -5.01
C SER A 313 4.78 9.30 -5.61
N LYS A 314 4.22 8.95 -6.77
CA LYS A 314 3.03 9.62 -7.34
C LYS A 314 1.79 9.31 -6.47
N PRO A 315 0.77 10.18 -6.46
CA PRO A 315 -0.51 9.88 -5.81
C PRO A 315 -1.13 8.60 -6.36
N GLN A 316 -1.74 7.80 -5.48
CA GLN A 316 -2.32 6.51 -5.85
C GLN A 316 -3.60 6.64 -6.70
N GLY A 317 -4.39 7.68 -6.44
CA GLY A 317 -5.69 7.88 -7.06
C GLY A 317 -6.76 6.89 -6.62
N LEU A 318 -7.99 7.15 -7.08
CA LEU A 318 -9.20 6.42 -6.65
C LEU A 318 -9.24 4.97 -7.15
N VAL A 319 -8.68 4.68 -8.33
CA VAL A 319 -8.69 3.32 -8.90
C VAL A 319 -7.86 2.37 -8.04
N ARG A 320 -6.64 2.77 -7.66
CA ARG A 320 -5.79 1.97 -6.77
C ARG A 320 -6.38 1.89 -5.38
N LEU A 321 -6.93 2.98 -4.85
CA LEU A 321 -7.63 2.96 -3.57
C LEU A 321 -8.73 1.89 -3.52
N ALA A 322 -9.61 1.85 -4.51
CA ALA A 322 -10.68 0.85 -4.59
C ALA A 322 -10.16 -0.59 -4.74
N LEU A 323 -9.01 -0.76 -5.39
CA LEU A 323 -8.35 -2.05 -5.53
C LEU A 323 -7.68 -2.52 -4.22
N TYR A 324 -7.01 -1.61 -3.51
CA TYR A 324 -6.42 -1.90 -2.20
C TYR A 324 -7.50 -2.20 -1.17
N GLN A 325 -8.61 -1.44 -1.18
CA GLN A 325 -9.73 -1.70 -0.28
C GLN A 325 -10.33 -3.09 -0.49
N ARG A 326 -10.61 -3.48 -1.74
CA ARG A 326 -11.11 -4.84 -2.04
C ARG A 326 -10.16 -5.94 -1.54
N LEU A 327 -8.85 -5.70 -1.62
CA LEU A 327 -7.87 -6.62 -1.06
C LEU A 327 -7.99 -6.70 0.48
N LEU A 328 -8.02 -5.55 1.17
CA LEU A 328 -8.19 -5.50 2.63
C LEU A 328 -9.51 -6.14 3.09
N ASP A 329 -10.60 -5.98 2.32
CA ASP A 329 -11.91 -6.59 2.59
C ASP A 329 -11.89 -8.11 2.57
N SER A 330 -10.92 -8.72 1.89
CA SER A 330 -10.74 -10.18 1.81
C SER A 330 -9.70 -10.72 2.80
N MET A 331 -9.01 -9.84 3.54
CA MET A 331 -7.93 -10.23 4.44
C MET A 331 -8.44 -10.67 5.81
N PRO A 332 -7.86 -11.74 6.40
CA PRO A 332 -8.15 -12.14 7.76
C PRO A 332 -7.83 -11.02 8.76
N TYR A 333 -8.66 -10.82 9.77
CA TYR A 333 -8.44 -9.82 10.80
C TYR A 333 -8.99 -10.30 12.15
N GLY A 334 -8.10 -10.82 13.01
CA GLY A 334 -8.52 -11.57 14.19
C GLY A 334 -9.40 -12.75 13.79
N ASP A 335 -10.59 -12.84 14.41
CA ASP A 335 -11.61 -13.85 14.08
C ASP A 335 -12.57 -13.42 12.96
N ALA A 336 -12.31 -12.26 12.33
CA ALA A 336 -13.13 -11.69 11.26
C ALA A 336 -12.36 -11.61 9.92
N VAL A 337 -13.02 -11.04 8.91
CA VAL A 337 -12.42 -10.71 7.60
C VAL A 337 -12.69 -9.21 7.37
N GLY A 338 -11.74 -8.52 6.76
CA GLY A 338 -11.79 -7.07 6.53
C GLY A 338 -10.91 -6.32 7.52
N VAL A 339 -9.73 -5.92 7.08
CA VAL A 339 -8.82 -5.10 7.89
C VAL A 339 -9.34 -3.66 7.94
N PRO A 340 -9.49 -3.05 9.13
CA PRO A 340 -9.86 -1.64 9.22
C PRO A 340 -8.89 -0.75 8.47
N SER A 341 -9.42 0.17 7.69
CA SER A 341 -8.61 1.02 6.81
C SER A 341 -9.03 2.48 6.89
N VAL A 342 -8.11 3.36 6.54
CA VAL A 342 -8.38 4.80 6.39
C VAL A 342 -7.65 5.35 5.17
N ALA A 343 -8.36 6.08 4.32
CA ALA A 343 -7.71 6.79 3.20
C ALA A 343 -7.10 8.11 3.69
N ILE A 344 -5.91 8.46 3.22
CA ILE A 344 -5.23 9.72 3.57
C ILE A 344 -4.53 10.34 2.36
N GLY A 345 -4.40 11.67 2.37
CA GLY A 345 -3.56 12.42 1.43
C GLY A 345 -4.38 13.25 0.45
N GLY A 346 -4.40 14.57 0.69
CA GLY A 346 -5.12 15.54 -0.14
C GLY A 346 -6.65 15.41 -0.07
N ILE A 347 -7.18 14.76 0.97
CA ILE A 347 -8.62 14.57 1.16
C ILE A 347 -9.23 15.81 1.85
N ASP A 348 -10.37 16.26 1.34
CA ASP A 348 -11.20 17.34 1.88
C ASP A 348 -12.70 17.09 1.58
N ALA A 349 -13.56 18.05 1.92
CA ALA A 349 -15.00 17.92 1.71
C ALA A 349 -15.42 17.82 0.23
N LEU A 350 -14.58 18.27 -0.72
CA LEU A 350 -14.90 18.23 -2.15
C LEU A 350 -14.66 16.87 -2.78
N ASN A 351 -13.78 16.05 -2.19
CA ASN A 351 -13.41 14.73 -2.73
C ASN A 351 -13.70 13.55 -1.78
N ALA A 352 -14.09 13.81 -0.53
CA ALA A 352 -14.41 12.79 0.46
C ALA A 352 -15.46 11.76 -0.03
N GLU A 353 -16.50 12.20 -0.72
CA GLU A 353 -17.52 11.27 -1.28
C GLU A 353 -16.92 10.29 -2.28
N GLN A 354 -16.03 10.76 -3.15
CA GLN A 354 -15.37 9.91 -4.16
C GLN A 354 -14.44 8.90 -3.51
N VAL A 355 -13.75 9.30 -2.44
CA VAL A 355 -12.88 8.43 -1.64
C VAL A 355 -13.71 7.34 -0.97
N LEU A 356 -14.80 7.70 -0.28
CA LEU A 356 -15.68 6.74 0.39
C LEU A 356 -16.37 5.80 -0.60
N ALA A 357 -16.67 6.25 -1.82
CA ALA A 357 -17.20 5.40 -2.88
C ALA A 357 -16.23 4.29 -3.32
N CYS A 358 -14.93 4.39 -2.99
CA CYS A 358 -13.96 3.31 -3.18
C CYS A 358 -14.09 2.16 -2.16
N GLY A 359 -14.99 2.29 -1.18
CA GLY A 359 -15.29 1.26 -0.18
C GLY A 359 -14.61 1.46 1.17
N VAL A 360 -13.73 2.46 1.32
CA VAL A 360 -13.17 2.79 2.63
C VAL A 360 -14.27 3.33 3.54
N SER A 361 -14.21 2.97 4.81
CA SER A 361 -15.17 3.36 5.84
C SER A 361 -14.74 4.58 6.64
N SER A 362 -13.54 5.11 6.37
CA SER A 362 -12.91 6.16 7.16
C SER A 362 -11.99 7.02 6.29
N ILE A 363 -11.88 8.31 6.63
CA ILE A 363 -11.00 9.28 5.93
C ILE A 363 -10.15 10.05 6.94
N ALA A 364 -8.87 10.17 6.65
CA ALA A 364 -7.96 10.99 7.43
C ALA A 364 -7.65 12.30 6.72
N VAL A 365 -7.66 13.39 7.49
CA VAL A 365 -7.51 14.76 6.99
C VAL A 365 -6.54 15.55 7.84
N VAL A 366 -5.84 16.50 7.22
CA VAL A 366 -4.96 17.45 7.92
C VAL A 366 -5.51 18.86 7.67
N ARG A 367 -5.19 19.42 6.50
CA ARG A 367 -5.48 20.81 6.13
C ARG A 367 -6.96 21.13 6.01
N ALA A 368 -7.79 20.14 5.64
CA ALA A 368 -9.24 20.33 5.58
C ALA A 368 -9.86 20.76 6.92
N ILE A 369 -9.18 20.47 8.04
CA ILE A 369 -9.56 20.92 9.38
C ILE A 369 -8.62 22.02 9.87
N THR A 370 -7.30 21.81 9.81
CA THR A 370 -6.34 22.73 10.45
C THR A 370 -6.23 24.09 9.75
N GLU A 371 -6.62 24.18 8.47
CA GLU A 371 -6.64 25.43 7.70
C GLU A 371 -8.07 25.96 7.48
N ALA A 372 -9.08 25.35 8.12
CA ALA A 372 -10.47 25.75 7.95
C ALA A 372 -10.77 27.10 8.63
N LYS A 373 -11.49 27.98 7.92
CA LYS A 373 -11.98 29.25 8.50
C LYS A 373 -12.95 29.03 9.67
N ASN A 374 -13.74 27.96 9.60
CA ASN A 374 -14.64 27.53 10.67
C ASN A 374 -14.43 26.03 10.89
N VAL A 375 -13.67 25.70 11.93
CA VAL A 375 -13.28 24.33 12.28
C VAL A 375 -14.51 23.46 12.60
N ALA A 376 -15.47 23.99 13.36
CA ALA A 376 -16.68 23.25 13.72
C ALA A 376 -17.51 22.88 12.49
N ALA A 377 -17.71 23.83 11.57
CA ALA A 377 -18.42 23.57 10.31
C ALA A 377 -17.68 22.57 9.42
N ALA A 378 -16.34 22.59 9.39
CA ALA A 378 -15.55 21.64 8.62
C ALA A 378 -15.66 20.21 9.17
N VAL A 379 -15.61 20.04 10.49
CA VAL A 379 -15.82 18.75 11.16
C VAL A 379 -17.22 18.21 10.87
N ASP A 380 -18.26 19.03 11.07
CA ASP A 380 -19.66 18.66 10.84
C ASP A 380 -19.89 18.24 9.38
N THR A 381 -19.35 19.00 8.41
CA THR A 381 -19.44 18.67 6.99
C THR A 381 -18.82 17.31 6.68
N LEU A 382 -17.61 17.04 7.16
CA LEU A 382 -16.92 15.76 6.90
C LEU A 382 -17.63 14.59 7.57
N GLN A 383 -18.13 14.76 8.79
CA GLN A 383 -18.91 13.73 9.48
C GLN A 383 -20.22 13.44 8.77
N HIS A 384 -20.90 14.47 8.25
CA HIS A 384 -22.13 14.31 7.48
C HIS A 384 -21.91 13.54 6.17
N ILE A 385 -20.85 13.87 5.43
CA ILE A 385 -20.45 13.14 4.21
C ILE A 385 -20.19 11.67 4.53
N LEU A 386 -19.43 11.40 5.59
CA LEU A 386 -19.12 10.04 6.03
C LEU A 386 -20.39 9.25 6.39
N ALA A 387 -21.23 9.81 7.26
CA ALA A 387 -22.46 9.17 7.70
C ALA A 387 -23.41 8.87 6.54
N SER A 388 -23.56 9.82 5.61
CA SER A 388 -24.41 9.65 4.42
C SER A 388 -23.91 8.52 3.52
N SER A 389 -22.59 8.47 3.28
CA SER A 389 -21.99 7.41 2.46
C SER A 389 -22.14 6.02 3.07
N LEU A 390 -21.91 5.89 4.39
CA LEU A 390 -22.06 4.63 5.12
C LEU A 390 -23.51 4.15 5.15
N ALA A 391 -24.48 5.06 5.27
CA ALA A 391 -25.91 4.72 5.19
C ALA A 391 -26.26 4.16 3.79
N SER A 392 -25.86 4.85 2.72
CA SER A 392 -26.08 4.38 1.35
C SER A 392 -25.38 3.04 1.04
N ALA A 393 -24.22 2.77 1.64
CA ALA A 393 -23.53 1.50 1.49
C ALA A 393 -24.32 0.34 2.14
N LYS A 394 -24.85 0.54 3.35
CA LYS A 394 -25.68 -0.47 4.04
C LYS A 394 -26.97 -0.80 3.28
N GLU A 395 -27.62 0.21 2.71
CA GLU A 395 -28.81 0.01 1.89
C GLU A 395 -28.52 -0.84 0.65
N ARG A 396 -27.39 -0.61 -0.03
CA ARG A 396 -26.98 -1.42 -1.18
C ARG A 396 -26.70 -2.88 -0.80
N SER A 397 -26.06 -3.12 0.33
CA SER A 397 -25.79 -4.49 0.80
C SER A 397 -27.05 -5.26 1.16
N ASN A 398 -28.09 -4.59 1.69
CA ASN A 398 -29.36 -5.22 2.06
C ASN A 398 -30.27 -5.55 0.86
N VAL A 399 -30.05 -4.94 -0.31
CA VAL A 399 -30.83 -5.19 -1.53
C VAL A 399 -30.29 -6.38 -2.34
N VAL A 400 -29.04 -6.79 -2.10
CA VAL A 400 -28.35 -7.87 -2.82
C VAL A 400 -28.31 -9.18 -2.01
N GLY A 401 -28.72 -9.15 -0.74
CA GLY A 401 -28.69 -10.28 0.22
C GLY A 401 -29.92 -11.17 0.23
#